data_AF-A0A2N0VK49-F1
#
_entry.id   AF-A0A2N0VK49-F1
#
_cell.length_a   1.000
_cell.length_b   1.000
_cell.length_c   1.000
_cell.angle_alpha   90.00
_cell.angle_beta   90.00
_cell.angle_gamma   90.00
#
_symmetry.space_group_name_H-M   'P 1'
#
loop_
_entity.id
_entity.type
_entity.pdbx_description
1 polymer ?
#
loop_
_entity_poly.entity_id
_entity_poly.type
_entity_poly.pdbx_seq_one_letter_code
_entity_poly.pdbx_strand_id
1 'polypeptide(L)'
;MTDRLEIEEKYSRFWPIIAVISGLAAVVLFAFYLIVDEVLIEGYLRLISFSFFALMVLSLFKVKDGKVEIVFETENNTIYLTYYVRDRLVYEEDFSLDKIKDLKVDYMPNKSLYNDFAKKDRCVRFKKGKSDDWLYMAQLFGRVIPLTQSNAEKIADFVRSKIEEKDEIELPKS
;
A
#
# COMPACT_ATOMS: atom_id res chain seq x y z
N MET A 1 22.69 18.13 1.91
CA MET A 1 21.30 18.54 2.24
C MET A 1 20.50 17.27 2.35
N THR A 2 19.75 17.10 3.43
CA THR A 2 18.88 15.93 3.61
C THR A 2 17.51 16.30 3.06
N ASP A 3 17.16 15.76 1.90
CA ASP A 3 15.85 15.98 1.31
C ASP A 3 14.92 14.83 1.67
N ARG A 4 13.70 15.18 2.08
CA ARG A 4 12.71 14.24 2.60
C ARG A 4 11.40 14.35 1.82
N LEU A 5 10.85 13.21 1.42
CA LEU A 5 9.54 13.10 0.77
C LEU A 5 8.70 12.08 1.53
N GLU A 6 7.53 12.52 2.01
CA GLU A 6 6.58 11.67 2.73
C GLU A 6 5.40 11.33 1.84
N ILE A 7 5.11 10.03 1.72
CA ILE A 7 4.03 9.51 0.88
C ILE A 7 3.23 8.47 1.63
N GLU A 8 1.92 8.57 1.49
CA GLU A 8 0.98 7.63 2.09
C GLU A 8 0.54 6.55 1.10
N GLU A 9 0.41 5.31 1.59
CA GLU A 9 -0.31 4.24 0.91
C GLU A 9 -1.74 4.67 0.60
N LYS A 10 -2.26 4.25 -0.55
CA LYS A 10 -3.66 4.46 -0.90
C LYS A 10 -4.57 3.68 0.08
N TYR A 11 -5.05 4.37 1.11
CA TYR A 11 -5.96 3.79 2.10
C TYR A 11 -7.41 4.19 1.86
N SER A 12 -8.30 3.21 1.81
CA SER A 12 -9.74 3.48 1.68
C SER A 12 -10.33 3.88 3.03
N ARG A 13 -10.88 5.10 3.12
CA ARG A 13 -11.60 5.58 4.32
C ARG A 13 -12.91 4.83 4.59
N PHE A 14 -13.33 3.92 3.70
CA PHE A 14 -14.57 3.17 3.83
C PHE A 14 -14.46 1.94 4.74
N TRP A 15 -13.25 1.47 5.09
CA TRP A 15 -13.09 0.28 5.95
C TRP A 15 -13.79 0.36 7.31
N PRO A 16 -13.74 1.48 8.06
CA PRO A 16 -14.49 1.62 9.31
C PRO A 16 -16.00 1.56 9.09
N ILE A 17 -16.50 2.18 8.02
CA ILE A 17 -17.93 2.19 7.68
C ILE A 17 -18.41 0.78 7.35
N ILE A 18 -17.64 0.04 6.55
CA ILE A 18 -17.94 -1.36 6.19
C ILE A 18 -17.97 -2.23 7.46
N ALA A 19 -17.00 -2.05 8.38
CA ALA A 19 -16.97 -2.77 9.64
C ALA A 19 -18.24 -2.52 10.47
N VAL A 20 -18.64 -1.25 10.63
CA VAL A 20 -19.83 -0.87 11.42
C VAL A 20 -21.12 -1.41 10.81
N ILE A 21 -21.33 -1.20 9.50
CA ILE A 21 -22.54 -1.66 8.81
C ILE A 21 -22.64 -3.19 8.87
N SER A 22 -21.52 -3.89 8.64
CA SER A 22 -21.49 -5.35 8.67
C SER A 22 -21.73 -5.90 10.07
N GLY A 23 -21.18 -5.26 11.10
CA GLY A 23 -21.46 -5.61 12.49
C GLY A 23 -22.94 -5.44 12.85
N LEU A 24 -23.55 -4.31 12.48
CA LEU A 24 -24.98 -4.07 12.70
C LEU A 24 -25.85 -5.08 11.96
N ALA A 25 -25.54 -5.34 10.68
CA ALA A 25 -26.27 -6.34 9.89
C ALA A 25 -26.16 -7.74 10.51
N ALA A 26 -24.98 -8.14 10.99
CA ALA A 26 -24.78 -9.42 11.67
C ALA A 26 -25.66 -9.55 12.93
N VAL A 27 -25.71 -8.50 13.75
CA VAL A 27 -26.54 -8.46 14.98
C VAL A 27 -28.03 -8.52 14.65
N VAL A 28 -28.49 -7.74 13.68
CA VAL A 28 -29.91 -7.73 13.28
C VAL A 28 -30.34 -9.09 12.72
N LEU A 29 -29.53 -9.69 11.84
CA LEU A 29 -29.82 -11.01 11.27
C LEU A 29 -29.78 -12.10 12.35
N PHE A 30 -28.86 -12.00 13.30
CA PHE A 30 -28.80 -12.93 14.42
C PHE A 30 -30.03 -12.80 15.34
N ALA A 31 -30.46 -11.58 15.65
CA ALA A 31 -31.67 -11.36 16.44
C ALA A 31 -32.92 -11.86 15.72
N PHE A 32 -33.01 -11.66 14.40
CA PHE A 32 -34.12 -12.17 13.59
C PHE A 32 -34.13 -13.70 13.55
N TYR A 33 -32.97 -14.33 13.45
CA TYR A 33 -32.81 -15.78 13.56
C TYR A 33 -33.43 -16.36 14.84
N LEU A 34 -33.33 -15.67 15.98
CA LEU A 34 -33.86 -16.17 17.27
C LEU A 34 -35.40 -16.24 17.35
N ILE A 35 -36.12 -15.63 16.40
CA ILE A 35 -37.59 -15.53 16.43
C ILE A 35 -38.23 -16.37 15.31
N VAL A 36 -37.42 -16.93 14.40
CA VAL A 36 -37.91 -17.69 13.25
C VAL A 36 -37.95 -19.19 13.59
N ASP A 37 -39.13 -19.79 13.45
CA ASP A 37 -39.34 -21.23 13.71
C ASP A 37 -39.16 -22.11 12.46
N GLU A 38 -38.99 -21.52 11.27
CA GLU A 38 -38.75 -22.27 10.03
C GLU A 38 -37.28 -22.69 9.89
N VAL A 39 -37.05 -24.01 9.95
CA VAL A 39 -35.72 -24.66 9.91
C VAL A 39 -34.84 -24.22 8.72
N LEU A 40 -35.44 -24.04 7.53
CA LEU A 40 -34.68 -23.63 6.34
C LEU A 40 -34.23 -22.16 6.42
N ILE A 41 -35.13 -21.28 6.85
CA ILE A 41 -34.83 -19.85 7.01
C ILE A 41 -33.82 -19.64 8.13
N GLU A 42 -33.96 -20.40 9.22
CA GLU A 42 -33.01 -20.45 10.33
C GLU A 42 -31.57 -20.68 9.84
N GLY A 43 -31.38 -21.72 9.00
CA GLY A 43 -30.08 -22.06 8.43
C GLY A 43 -29.48 -20.94 7.59
N TYR A 44 -30.28 -20.30 6.72
CA TYR A 44 -29.82 -19.18 5.89
C TYR A 44 -29.44 -17.96 6.71
N LEU A 45 -30.28 -17.57 7.68
CA LEU A 45 -30.01 -16.41 8.54
C LEU A 45 -28.73 -16.59 9.35
N ARG A 46 -28.50 -17.81 9.88
CA ARG A 46 -27.27 -18.14 10.60
C ARG A 46 -26.03 -18.02 9.71
N LEU A 47 -26.08 -18.54 8.49
CA LEU A 47 -24.96 -18.48 7.54
C LEU A 47 -24.65 -17.03 7.13
N ILE A 48 -25.68 -16.25 6.81
CA ILE A 48 -25.53 -14.86 6.39
C ILE A 48 -25.02 -14.00 7.56
N SER A 49 -25.59 -14.15 8.76
CA SER A 49 -25.12 -13.47 9.97
C SER A 49 -23.64 -13.77 10.26
N PHE A 50 -23.24 -15.04 10.18
CA PHE A 50 -21.84 -15.43 10.33
C PHE A 50 -20.94 -14.80 9.26
N SER A 51 -21.40 -14.74 8.01
CA SER A 51 -20.65 -14.11 6.92
C SER A 51 -20.43 -12.61 7.15
N PHE A 52 -21.46 -11.88 7.59
CA PHE A 52 -21.33 -10.46 7.95
C PHE A 52 -20.42 -10.26 9.18
N PHE A 53 -20.49 -11.15 10.17
CA PHE A 53 -19.59 -11.12 11.32
C PHE A 53 -18.13 -11.33 10.90
N ALA A 54 -17.86 -12.32 10.04
CA ALA A 54 -16.53 -12.54 9.49
C ALA A 54 -16.03 -11.32 8.70
N LEU A 55 -16.90 -10.70 7.90
CA LEU A 55 -16.57 -9.48 7.14
C LEU A 55 -16.28 -8.28 8.06
N MET A 56 -17.01 -8.15 9.17
CA MET A 56 -16.71 -7.17 10.22
C MET A 56 -15.31 -7.40 10.81
N VAL A 57 -14.98 -8.64 11.21
CA VAL A 57 -13.68 -8.99 11.79
C VAL A 57 -12.53 -8.70 10.81
N LEU A 58 -12.68 -9.08 9.54
CA LEU A 58 -11.69 -8.78 8.49
C LEU A 58 -11.52 -7.27 8.27
N SER A 59 -12.62 -6.52 8.28
CA SER A 59 -12.59 -5.06 8.15
C SER A 59 -11.92 -4.41 9.36
N LEU A 60 -12.17 -4.94 10.57
CA LEU A 60 -11.49 -4.48 11.79
C LEU A 60 -9.99 -4.73 11.74
N PHE A 61 -9.52 -5.86 11.20
CA PHE A 61 -8.09 -6.06 10.97
C PHE A 61 -7.53 -5.00 10.00
N LYS A 62 -8.24 -4.67 8.91
CA LYS A 62 -7.81 -3.59 8.00
C LYS A 62 -7.78 -2.21 8.64
N VAL A 63 -8.69 -1.92 9.57
CA VAL A 63 -8.65 -0.68 10.36
C VAL A 63 -7.53 -0.71 11.40
N LYS A 64 -7.28 -1.89 12.00
CA LYS A 64 -6.21 -2.10 12.98
C LYS A 64 -4.82 -1.99 12.35
N ASP A 65 -4.62 -2.53 11.16
CA ASP A 65 -3.32 -2.47 10.48
C ASP A 65 -2.99 -1.04 10.04
N GLY A 66 -4.00 -0.21 9.77
CA GLY A 66 -3.82 1.19 9.40
C GLY A 66 -3.20 1.40 8.03
N LYS A 67 -2.87 2.66 7.72
CA LYS A 67 -2.15 3.03 6.49
C LYS A 67 -0.64 2.87 6.70
N VAL A 68 0.07 2.41 5.68
CA VAL A 68 1.54 2.49 5.65
C VAL A 68 1.95 3.86 5.13
N GLU A 69 2.81 4.54 5.88
CA GLU A 69 3.47 5.77 5.47
C GLU A 69 4.89 5.43 5.05
N ILE A 70 5.32 5.98 3.91
CA ILE A 70 6.65 5.75 3.35
C ILE A 70 7.36 7.09 3.34
N VAL A 71 8.49 7.15 4.03
CA VAL A 71 9.35 8.32 4.07
C VAL A 71 10.60 8.01 3.25
N PHE A 72 10.84 8.82 2.23
CA PHE A 72 12.05 8.79 1.41
C PHE A 72 12.99 9.88 1.94
N GLU A 73 14.17 9.49 2.40
CA GLU A 73 15.22 10.42 2.80
C GLU A 73 16.44 10.18 1.91
N THR A 74 17.11 11.24 1.48
CA THR A 74 18.35 11.11 0.70
C THR A 74 19.53 11.65 1.47
N GLU A 75 20.55 10.82 1.65
CA GLU A 75 21.82 11.19 2.29
C GLU A 75 22.97 10.53 1.54
N ASN A 76 24.02 11.31 1.22
CA ASN A 76 25.28 10.82 0.65
C ASN A 76 25.10 9.78 -0.47
N ASN A 77 24.28 10.11 -1.48
CA ASN A 77 24.03 9.29 -2.65
C ASN A 77 23.25 7.98 -2.39
N THR A 78 22.60 7.88 -1.24
CA THR A 78 21.74 6.77 -0.83
C THR A 78 20.35 7.30 -0.52
N ILE A 79 19.32 6.63 -1.05
CA ILE A 79 17.93 6.84 -0.65
C ILE A 79 17.60 5.82 0.44
N TYR A 80 17.16 6.32 1.58
CA TYR A 80 16.61 5.56 2.68
C TYR A 80 15.08 5.58 2.58
N LEU A 81 14.48 4.39 2.48
CA LEU A 81 13.04 4.18 2.50
C LEU A 81 12.65 3.66 3.87
N THR A 82 11.91 4.49 4.59
CA THR A 82 11.45 4.17 5.94
C THR A 82 9.94 3.95 5.93
N TYR A 83 9.50 2.81 6.43
CA TYR A 83 8.09 2.44 6.50
C TYR A 83 7.55 2.61 7.92
N TYR A 84 6.58 3.51 8.07
CA TYR A 84 5.87 3.75 9.31
C TYR A 84 4.45 3.18 9.24
N VAL A 85 4.03 2.54 10.33
CA VAL A 85 2.63 2.14 10.54
C VAL A 85 2.21 2.67 11.89
N ARG A 86 1.25 3.61 11.89
CA ARG A 86 0.77 4.28 13.12
C ARG A 86 1.92 4.91 13.92
N ASP A 87 2.75 5.69 13.25
CA ASP A 87 3.91 6.39 13.84
C ASP A 87 4.99 5.45 14.42
N ARG A 88 4.93 4.16 14.11
CA ARG A 88 5.95 3.18 14.50
C ARG A 88 6.74 2.76 13.27
N LEU A 89 8.06 2.83 13.38
CA LEU A 89 8.99 2.25 12.42
C LEU A 89 8.74 0.74 12.32
N VAL A 90 8.41 0.27 11.13
CA VAL A 90 8.21 -1.16 10.86
C VAL A 90 9.39 -1.76 10.12
N TYR A 91 9.95 -1.01 9.17
CA TYR A 91 11.01 -1.49 8.30
C TYR A 91 11.76 -0.32 7.67
N GLU A 92 13.01 -0.55 7.30
CA GLU A 92 13.89 0.41 6.63
C GLU A 92 14.68 -0.32 5.54
N GLU A 93 14.84 0.33 4.39
CA GLU A 93 15.59 -0.20 3.25
C GLU A 93 16.41 0.92 2.60
N ASP A 94 17.65 0.62 2.22
CA ASP A 94 18.55 1.56 1.58
C ASP A 94 18.82 1.21 0.10
N PHE A 95 18.86 2.24 -0.74
CA PHE A 95 19.16 2.13 -2.16
C PHE A 95 20.21 3.15 -2.56
N SER A 96 21.36 2.66 -3.01
CA SER A 96 22.38 3.51 -3.65
C SER A 96 21.88 4.01 -5.01
N LEU A 97 21.88 5.33 -5.19
CA LEU A 97 21.45 6.00 -6.43
C LEU A 97 22.28 5.57 -7.64
N ASP A 98 23.58 5.31 -7.46
CA ASP A 98 24.49 4.83 -8.52
C ASP A 98 24.02 3.54 -9.21
N LYS A 99 23.25 2.74 -8.47
CA LYS A 99 22.78 1.45 -8.94
C LYS A 99 21.45 1.59 -9.68
N ILE A 100 20.80 2.74 -9.67
CA ILE A 100 19.54 2.96 -10.36
C ILE A 100 19.83 3.42 -11.79
N LYS A 101 19.55 2.57 -12.78
CA LYS A 101 19.75 2.93 -14.20
C LYS A 101 18.51 3.46 -14.89
N ASP A 102 17.37 2.91 -14.54
CA ASP A 102 16.10 3.21 -15.19
C ASP A 102 15.00 3.18 -14.14
N LEU A 103 14.03 4.07 -14.31
CA LEU A 103 12.95 4.33 -13.38
C LEU A 103 11.66 4.61 -14.14
N LYS A 104 10.61 3.85 -13.82
CA LYS A 104 9.29 4.02 -14.42
C LYS A 104 8.16 3.89 -13.40
N VAL A 105 7.07 4.58 -13.68
CA VAL A 105 5.77 4.36 -13.05
C VAL A 105 5.04 3.28 -13.83
N ASP A 106 4.56 2.25 -13.16
CA ASP A 106 3.90 1.10 -13.77
C ASP A 106 2.59 0.77 -13.04
N TYR A 107 1.76 -0.05 -13.67
CA TYR A 107 0.56 -0.58 -13.03
C TYR A 107 0.92 -1.55 -11.92
N MET A 108 0.15 -1.53 -10.83
CA MET A 108 0.36 -2.47 -9.74
C MET A 108 0.20 -3.92 -10.23
N PRO A 109 1.10 -4.85 -9.86
CA PRO A 109 0.99 -6.24 -10.26
C PRO A 109 -0.32 -6.85 -9.76
N ASN A 110 -1.07 -7.46 -10.67
CA ASN A 110 -2.39 -8.00 -10.39
C ASN A 110 -2.25 -9.35 -9.66
N LYS A 111 -2.08 -9.32 -8.32
CA LYS A 111 -1.92 -10.53 -7.49
C LYS A 111 -3.07 -10.81 -6.52
N SER A 112 -4.12 -9.99 -6.48
CA SER A 112 -5.29 -10.25 -5.63
C SER A 112 -6.60 -9.93 -6.33
N LEU A 113 -7.66 -10.70 -6.04
CA LEU A 113 -9.03 -10.52 -6.54
C LEU A 113 -9.60 -9.11 -6.28
N TYR A 114 -9.08 -8.39 -5.28
CA TYR A 114 -9.48 -7.00 -4.99
C TYR A 114 -8.95 -6.00 -6.04
N ASN A 115 -7.81 -6.29 -6.67
CA ASN A 115 -7.18 -5.39 -7.65
C ASN A 115 -7.84 -5.41 -9.03
N ASP A 116 -8.67 -6.41 -9.35
CA ASP A 116 -9.41 -6.42 -10.61
C ASP A 116 -10.42 -5.28 -10.72
N PHE A 117 -10.91 -4.77 -9.57
CA PHE A 117 -11.74 -3.55 -9.51
C PHE A 117 -10.91 -2.26 -9.42
N ALA A 118 -9.61 -2.35 -9.07
CA ALA A 118 -8.71 -1.23 -8.80
C ALA A 118 -7.57 -1.11 -9.82
N LYS A 119 -7.84 -1.26 -11.13
CA LYS A 119 -6.87 -1.05 -12.24
C LYS A 119 -6.23 0.35 -12.32
N LYS A 120 -6.50 1.23 -11.35
CA LYS A 120 -5.98 2.59 -11.25
C LYS A 120 -4.73 2.68 -10.38
N ASP A 121 -4.39 1.65 -9.62
CA ASP A 121 -3.28 1.72 -8.68
C ASP A 121 -1.95 1.62 -9.41
N ARG A 122 -0.97 2.34 -8.89
CA ARG A 122 0.36 2.50 -9.47
C ARG A 122 1.43 2.05 -8.51
N CYS A 123 2.58 1.74 -9.09
CA CYS A 123 3.80 1.43 -8.36
C CYS A 123 4.99 2.05 -9.11
N VAL A 124 6.09 2.23 -8.39
CA VAL A 124 7.36 2.68 -8.98
C VAL A 124 8.30 1.50 -9.08
N ARG A 125 8.87 1.32 -10.27
CA ARG A 125 9.81 0.25 -10.58
C ARG A 125 11.12 0.81 -11.05
N PHE A 126 12.21 0.14 -10.68
CA PHE A 126 13.55 0.54 -11.09
C PHE A 126 14.38 -0.67 -11.53
N LYS A 127 15.37 -0.42 -12.39
CA LYS A 127 16.40 -1.41 -12.74
C LYS A 127 17.67 -1.16 -11.96
N LYS A 128 18.23 -2.23 -11.37
CA LYS A 128 19.46 -2.19 -10.58
C LYS A 128 20.68 -2.59 -11.42
N GLY A 129 21.55 -1.64 -11.76
CA GLY A 129 22.84 -1.87 -12.40
C GLY A 129 22.72 -2.53 -13.78
N LYS A 130 23.33 -3.70 -13.96
CA LYS A 130 23.24 -4.48 -15.22
C LYS A 130 22.11 -5.52 -15.22
N SER A 131 21.29 -5.57 -14.18
CA SER A 131 20.16 -6.50 -14.15
C SER A 131 19.09 -6.04 -15.14
N ASP A 132 18.50 -7.01 -15.85
CA ASP A 132 17.33 -6.78 -16.70
C ASP A 132 16.01 -6.83 -15.93
N ASP A 133 16.06 -7.24 -14.66
CA ASP A 133 14.88 -7.36 -13.82
C ASP A 133 14.46 -6.01 -13.24
N TRP A 134 13.15 -5.78 -13.29
CA TRP A 134 12.50 -4.60 -12.73
C TRP A 134 12.07 -4.87 -11.29
N LEU A 135 12.70 -4.19 -10.35
CA LEU A 135 12.40 -4.25 -8.93
C LEU A 135 11.35 -3.20 -8.55
N TYR A 136 10.60 -3.45 -7.48
CA TYR A 136 9.64 -2.48 -6.93
C TYR A 136 10.34 -1.64 -5.86
N MET A 137 10.16 -0.33 -5.91
CA MET A 137 10.78 0.59 -4.95
C MET A 137 10.03 0.58 -3.61
N ALA A 138 8.70 0.64 -3.65
CA ALA A 138 7.86 0.61 -2.46
C ALA A 138 7.32 -0.81 -2.21
N GLN A 139 8.10 -1.64 -1.51
CA GLN A 139 7.74 -3.02 -1.17
C GLN A 139 7.99 -3.30 0.32
N LEU A 140 6.95 -3.76 1.03
CA LEU A 140 7.03 -4.13 2.44
C LEU A 140 6.73 -5.63 2.60
N PHE A 141 7.70 -6.40 3.13
CA PHE A 141 7.58 -7.86 3.33
C PHE A 141 7.06 -8.63 2.10
N GLY A 142 7.57 -8.28 0.91
CA GLY A 142 7.15 -8.91 -0.34
C GLY A 142 5.85 -8.35 -0.93
N ARG A 143 5.09 -7.52 -0.19
CA ARG A 143 3.87 -6.84 -0.66
C ARG A 143 4.24 -5.49 -1.29
N VAL A 144 3.89 -5.31 -2.56
CA VAL A 144 3.99 -4.00 -3.22
C VAL A 144 2.94 -3.07 -2.62
N ILE A 145 3.33 -1.85 -2.26
CA ILE A 145 2.41 -0.87 -1.67
C ILE A 145 1.65 -0.16 -2.80
N PRO A 146 0.30 -0.15 -2.78
CA PRO A 146 -0.50 0.57 -3.76
C PRO A 146 -0.34 2.08 -3.59
N LEU A 147 0.05 2.75 -4.68
CA LEU A 147 0.16 4.21 -4.74
C LEU A 147 -0.89 4.80 -5.68
N THR A 148 -1.27 6.04 -5.42
CA THR A 148 -2.00 6.86 -6.40
C THR A 148 -1.06 7.25 -7.56
N GLN A 149 -1.62 7.58 -8.73
CA GLN A 149 -0.82 8.07 -9.86
C GLN A 149 0.08 9.24 -9.46
N SER A 150 -0.50 10.25 -8.80
CA SER A 150 0.23 11.43 -8.36
C SER A 150 1.36 11.10 -7.38
N ASN A 151 1.13 10.19 -6.43
CA ASN A 151 2.20 9.79 -5.49
C ASN A 151 3.31 9.01 -6.20
N ALA A 152 2.96 8.12 -7.14
CA ALA A 152 3.96 7.37 -7.90
C ALA A 152 4.81 8.29 -8.80
N GLU A 153 4.19 9.30 -9.43
CA GLU A 153 4.89 10.32 -10.20
C GLU A 153 5.82 11.16 -9.31
N LYS A 154 5.35 11.62 -8.14
CA LYS A 154 6.19 12.35 -7.18
C LYS A 154 7.43 11.59 -6.74
N ILE A 155 7.31 10.28 -6.48
CA ILE A 155 8.48 9.44 -6.17
C ILE A 155 9.42 9.40 -7.37
N ALA A 156 8.88 9.17 -8.58
CA ALA A 156 9.70 9.06 -9.77
C ALA A 156 10.47 10.36 -10.04
N ASP A 157 9.81 11.51 -9.90
CA ASP A 157 10.41 12.82 -10.09
C ASP A 157 11.44 13.13 -9.00
N PHE A 158 11.13 12.80 -7.74
CA PHE A 158 12.08 12.95 -6.63
C PHE A 158 13.37 12.17 -6.87
N VAL A 159 13.26 10.87 -7.20
CA VAL A 159 14.43 10.03 -7.46
C VAL A 159 15.21 10.53 -8.68
N ARG A 160 14.53 10.92 -9.77
CA ARG A 160 15.20 11.48 -10.96
C ARG A 160 15.96 12.75 -10.63
N SER A 161 15.34 13.69 -9.89
CA SER A 161 16.00 14.93 -9.50
C SER A 161 17.29 14.67 -8.70
N LYS A 162 17.29 13.67 -7.81
CA LYS A 162 18.48 13.32 -7.02
C LYS A 162 19.57 12.62 -7.84
N ILE A 163 19.20 11.90 -8.90
CA ILE A 163 20.17 11.32 -9.86
C ILE A 163 20.79 12.44 -10.71
N GLU A 164 19.98 13.38 -11.22
CA GLU A 164 20.46 14.51 -12.03
C GLU A 164 21.37 15.46 -11.24
N GLU A 165 20.99 15.84 -10.02
CA GLU A 165 21.82 16.66 -9.13
C GLU A 165 23.21 16.02 -8.89
N LYS A 166 23.25 14.69 -8.82
CA LYS A 166 24.49 13.95 -8.62
C LYS A 166 25.39 14.00 -9.87
N ASP A 167 24.81 13.79 -11.05
CA ASP A 167 25.54 13.85 -12.32
C ASP A 167 26.11 15.26 -12.59
N GLU A 168 25.42 16.32 -12.14
CA GLU A 168 25.92 17.71 -12.21
C GLU A 168 27.09 17.97 -11.25
N ILE A 169 27.11 17.35 -10.07
CA ILE A 169 28.20 17.48 -9.08
C ILE A 169 29.46 16.71 -9.54
N GLU A 170 29.31 15.59 -10.25
CA GLU A 170 30.43 14.81 -10.80
C GLU A 170 31.04 15.40 -12.09
N LEU A 171 30.40 16.41 -12.70
CA LEU A 171 30.91 17.15 -13.87
C LEU A 171 31.37 18.57 -13.49
N PRO A 172 32.48 18.76 -12.73
CA PRO A 172 33.10 20.07 -12.68
C PRO A 172 33.69 20.40 -14.06
N LYS A 173 33.11 21.42 -14.68
CA LYS A 173 33.49 22.04 -15.96
C LYS A 173 35.00 21.97 -16.22
N SER A 174 35.38 21.24 -17.27
CA SER A 174 36.68 21.36 -17.95
C SER A 174 36.76 22.68 -18.73
#